data_AF-A0A4D4JJ44-F1
#
_entry.id   AF-A0A4D4JJ44-F1
#
_cell.length_a   1.000
_cell.length_b   1.000
_cell.length_c   1.000
_cell.angle_alpha   90.00
_cell.angle_beta   90.00
_cell.angle_gamma   90.00
#
_symmetry.space_group_name_H-M   'P 1'
#
loop_
_entity.id
_entity.type
_entity.pdbx_description
1 polymer ?
#
loop_
_entity_poly.entity_id
_entity_poly.type
_entity_poly.pdbx_seq_one_letter_code
_entity_poly.pdbx_strand_id
1 'polypeptide(L)'
;MATETAELDSGRLTRAQLSVAVATLIAMTNVQVTEGAQRVHLDPYCSLVPRLVGIADTNALLSSVENDCRKGFRSRLRRMTAFGTAVLYAPDHVYGEMYRRLPKVAKSSPVPLAVLRAHFEQYYLPILRFVTVAEADVSDDQVLAITDLDDLPTGRLAKLIGPCVVFSDDKHLRKPGFAPQDWRVVAGLAADLAEGVSKQNVAGALAVSPGWALTALVRFVGRRFGVSPGLLGGLVAVGATLLLTDSQRRTRLGRSFEQYGIPVLEAVFTAIEEARLQEEASIVALQEVLLAAPSEPSVKQQVAIVLARQTEPLLASEVQALIRDYFPAATVPTVAEVRAVLRGHPEFVQYRQYRWQFGRCAVPSSAAS
;
A
#
# COMPACT_ATOMS: atom_id res chain seq x y z
N MET A 1 45.28 -1.01 -60.45
CA MET A 1 45.61 -2.11 -59.53
C MET A 1 45.83 -1.54 -58.16
N ALA A 2 44.86 -1.74 -57.26
CA ALA A 2 44.93 -1.66 -55.79
C ALA A 2 43.47 -1.49 -55.32
N THR A 3 42.76 -2.61 -55.19
CA THR A 3 41.41 -2.67 -54.62
C THR A 3 41.59 -2.93 -53.14
N GLU A 4 41.44 -1.90 -52.32
CA GLU A 4 41.46 -1.99 -50.85
C GLU A 4 40.06 -2.42 -50.38
N THR A 5 39.91 -3.72 -50.17
CA THR A 5 38.73 -4.31 -49.54
C THR A 5 38.78 -4.07 -48.04
N ALA A 6 37.98 -3.13 -47.55
CA ALA A 6 37.67 -2.97 -46.13
C ALA A 6 36.80 -4.17 -45.68
N GLU A 7 37.44 -5.09 -44.96
CA GLU A 7 36.81 -6.25 -44.32
C GLU A 7 36.03 -5.76 -43.09
N LEU A 8 34.70 -5.70 -43.21
CA LEU A 8 33.77 -5.46 -42.10
C LEU A 8 33.81 -6.68 -41.17
N ASP A 9 34.67 -6.64 -40.17
CA ASP A 9 34.70 -7.60 -39.07
C ASP A 9 33.38 -7.54 -38.29
N SER A 10 32.47 -8.47 -38.61
CA SER A 10 31.16 -8.55 -37.99
C SER A 10 31.33 -8.97 -36.53
N GLY A 11 31.31 -7.96 -35.65
CA GLY A 11 31.51 -8.07 -34.21
C GLY A 11 30.83 -9.28 -33.58
N ARG A 12 31.62 -10.30 -33.28
CA ARG A 12 31.26 -11.31 -32.28
C ARG A 12 31.53 -10.69 -30.93
N LEU A 13 30.46 -10.30 -30.23
CA LEU A 13 30.57 -9.96 -28.82
C LEU A 13 31.16 -11.16 -28.08
N THR A 14 32.35 -10.97 -27.53
CA THR A 14 33.03 -12.02 -26.75
C THR A 14 32.26 -12.25 -25.45
N ARG A 15 32.39 -13.44 -24.87
CA ARG A 15 31.80 -13.79 -23.56
C ARG A 15 32.11 -12.74 -22.48
N ALA A 16 33.22 -12.03 -22.62
CA ALA A 16 33.62 -10.92 -21.77
C ALA A 16 32.69 -9.71 -21.89
N GLN A 17 32.23 -9.33 -23.08
CA GLN A 17 31.39 -8.14 -23.27
C GLN A 17 29.95 -8.34 -22.77
N LEU A 18 29.37 -9.54 -22.96
CA LEU A 18 28.09 -9.90 -22.34
C LEU A 18 28.19 -9.99 -20.81
N SER A 19 29.31 -10.51 -20.29
CA SER A 19 29.59 -10.52 -18.86
C SER A 19 29.76 -9.10 -18.31
N VAL A 20 30.37 -8.18 -19.06
CA VAL A 20 30.53 -6.77 -18.66
C VAL A 20 29.20 -6.06 -18.71
N ALA A 21 28.37 -6.23 -19.74
CA ALA A 21 27.04 -5.62 -19.78
C ALA A 21 26.15 -6.09 -18.61
N VAL A 22 26.17 -7.39 -18.30
CA VAL A 22 25.43 -7.95 -17.15
C VAL A 22 26.05 -7.51 -15.81
N ALA A 23 27.38 -7.48 -15.70
CA ALA A 23 28.06 -7.02 -14.49
C ALA A 23 27.87 -5.51 -14.25
N THR A 24 27.85 -4.69 -15.30
CA THR A 24 27.52 -3.26 -15.24
C THR A 24 26.05 -3.08 -14.88
N LEU A 25 25.14 -3.91 -15.41
CA LEU A 25 23.72 -3.89 -15.01
C LEU A 25 23.55 -4.22 -13.52
N ILE A 26 24.27 -5.24 -13.02
CA ILE A 26 24.27 -5.67 -11.60
C ILE A 26 24.96 -4.63 -10.71
N ALA A 27 26.07 -4.03 -11.16
CA ALA A 27 26.81 -3.03 -10.41
C ALA A 27 26.05 -1.70 -10.34
N MET A 28 25.41 -1.26 -11.42
CA MET A 28 24.57 -0.04 -11.42
C MET A 28 23.30 -0.23 -10.59
N THR A 29 22.67 -1.43 -10.62
CA THR A 29 21.54 -1.72 -9.71
C THR A 29 21.98 -1.76 -8.25
N ASN A 30 23.16 -2.30 -7.93
CA ASN A 30 23.66 -2.29 -6.54
C ASN A 30 24.02 -0.87 -6.06
N VAL A 31 24.72 -0.07 -6.87
CA VAL A 31 25.13 1.30 -6.49
C VAL A 31 23.92 2.23 -6.30
N GLN A 32 22.91 2.14 -7.19
CA GLN A 32 21.67 2.93 -7.06
C GLN A 32 20.75 2.47 -5.91
N VAL A 33 20.87 1.20 -5.46
CA VAL A 33 20.15 0.72 -4.27
C VAL A 33 20.80 1.24 -2.98
N THR A 34 22.11 1.47 -2.97
CA THR A 34 22.84 1.94 -1.78
C THR A 34 22.91 3.45 -1.60
N GLU A 35 22.87 4.28 -2.65
CA GLU A 35 23.09 5.73 -2.53
C GLU A 35 21.82 6.61 -2.45
N GLY A 36 20.61 6.05 -2.59
CA GLY A 36 19.36 6.83 -2.70
C GLY A 36 18.46 6.90 -1.45
N ALA A 37 18.86 6.42 -0.28
CA ALA A 37 17.91 6.05 0.77
C ALA A 37 17.78 7.03 1.95
N GLN A 38 17.76 8.34 1.73
CA GLN A 38 16.94 9.20 2.59
C GLN A 38 15.51 9.18 2.04
N ARG A 39 14.87 8.01 2.12
CA ARG A 39 13.47 7.88 1.69
C ARG A 39 12.66 8.85 2.52
N VAL A 40 11.98 9.79 1.87
CA VAL A 40 11.02 10.66 2.54
C VAL A 40 9.91 9.76 3.09
N HIS A 41 9.93 9.52 4.40
CA HIS A 41 8.93 8.71 5.07
C HIS A 41 7.63 9.52 5.15
N LEU A 42 6.54 8.96 4.61
CA LEU A 42 5.22 9.57 4.72
C LEU A 42 4.76 9.62 6.18
N ASP A 43 5.00 8.54 6.92
CA ASP A 43 4.71 8.41 8.34
C ASP A 43 6.03 8.18 9.10
N PRO A 44 6.40 9.06 10.05
CA PRO A 44 7.64 8.95 10.81
C PRO A 44 7.72 7.68 11.66
N TYR A 45 6.59 7.03 11.93
CA TYR A 45 6.52 5.80 12.72
C TYR A 45 6.48 4.53 11.85
N CYS A 46 6.65 4.64 10.53
CA CYS A 46 6.63 3.50 9.61
C CYS A 46 8.01 3.24 9.00
N SER A 47 8.57 2.07 9.29
CA SER A 47 9.88 1.68 8.76
C SER A 47 9.82 1.12 7.33
N LEU A 48 8.75 0.43 6.93
CA LEU A 48 8.66 -0.22 5.61
C LEU A 48 7.24 -0.25 5.02
N VAL A 49 6.29 -0.89 5.71
CA VAL A 49 4.88 -1.09 5.33
C VAL A 49 4.08 -1.34 6.62
N PRO A 50 2.86 -0.80 6.78
CA PRO A 50 2.12 0.09 5.89
C PRO A 50 2.73 1.49 5.87
N ARG A 51 2.63 2.16 4.73
CA ARG A 51 3.14 3.52 4.54
C ARG A 51 2.10 4.59 4.85
N LEU A 52 0.83 4.19 4.91
CA LEU A 52 -0.30 5.08 5.15
C LEU A 52 -1.33 4.44 6.08
N VAL A 53 -1.76 5.18 7.09
CA VAL A 53 -2.93 4.85 7.91
C VAL A 53 -4.09 5.71 7.43
N GLY A 54 -5.19 5.06 7.07
CA GLY A 54 -6.41 5.71 6.60
C GLY A 54 -7.59 5.46 7.51
N ILE A 55 -8.46 6.45 7.68
CA ILE A 55 -9.75 6.30 8.35
C ILE A 55 -10.85 6.54 7.32
N ALA A 56 -11.72 5.56 7.13
CA ALA A 56 -12.81 5.65 6.17
C ALA A 56 -14.13 5.98 6.87
N ASP A 57 -14.77 7.07 6.45
CA ASP A 57 -16.16 7.39 6.78
C ASP A 57 -17.12 6.53 5.91
N THR A 58 -18.29 6.23 6.46
CA THR A 58 -19.45 5.65 5.76
C THR A 58 -19.69 6.28 4.39
N ASN A 59 -19.71 7.62 4.25
CA ASN A 59 -19.97 8.25 2.95
C ASN A 59 -18.92 7.89 1.89
N ALA A 60 -17.63 7.89 2.28
CA ALA A 60 -16.53 7.52 1.40
C ALA A 60 -16.58 6.04 1.01
N LEU A 61 -16.95 5.16 1.96
CA LEU A 61 -17.15 3.73 1.70
C LEU A 61 -18.32 3.47 0.76
N LEU A 62 -19.50 4.05 1.01
CA LEU A 62 -20.69 3.89 0.15
C LEU A 62 -20.40 4.32 -1.29
N SER A 63 -19.81 5.49 -1.46
CA SER A 63 -19.39 6.02 -2.77
C SER A 63 -18.40 5.10 -3.47
N SER A 64 -17.46 4.51 -2.73
CA SER A 64 -16.45 3.60 -3.28
C SER A 64 -17.06 2.25 -3.69
N VAL A 65 -17.91 1.65 -2.85
CA VAL A 65 -18.63 0.39 -3.14
C VAL A 65 -19.51 0.55 -4.38
N GLU A 66 -20.28 1.64 -4.44
CA GLU A 66 -21.17 1.92 -5.57
C GLU A 66 -20.36 2.12 -6.86
N ASN A 67 -19.31 2.93 -6.81
CA ASN A 67 -18.48 3.21 -7.99
C ASN A 67 -17.82 1.93 -8.52
N ASP A 68 -17.38 1.02 -7.65
CA ASP A 68 -16.77 -0.25 -8.05
C ASP A 68 -17.77 -1.16 -8.75
N CYS A 69 -18.96 -1.31 -8.17
CA CYS A 69 -20.00 -2.13 -8.77
C CYS A 69 -20.44 -1.56 -10.12
N ARG A 70 -20.60 -0.24 -10.21
CA ARG A 70 -21.10 0.44 -11.41
C ARG A 70 -20.11 0.45 -12.55
N LYS A 71 -18.82 0.66 -12.27
CA LYS A 71 -17.79 0.81 -13.31
C LYS A 71 -16.98 -0.47 -13.57
N GLY A 72 -17.05 -1.46 -12.68
CA GLY A 72 -16.25 -2.69 -12.76
C GLY A 72 -14.75 -2.48 -12.46
N PHE A 73 -14.33 -1.28 -12.07
CA PHE A 73 -12.95 -0.98 -11.67
C PHE A 73 -12.83 -0.97 -10.15
N ARG A 74 -11.62 -1.27 -9.64
CA ARG A 74 -11.34 -1.18 -8.19
C ARG A 74 -11.30 0.28 -7.75
N SER A 75 -11.89 0.59 -6.61
CA SER A 75 -11.87 1.94 -6.06
C SER A 75 -10.47 2.31 -5.66
N ARG A 76 -10.26 3.62 -5.48
CA ARG A 76 -9.02 4.16 -4.91
C ARG A 76 -8.75 3.58 -3.52
N LEU A 77 -9.78 3.43 -2.67
CA LEU A 77 -9.64 2.83 -1.35
C LEU A 77 -9.11 1.38 -1.40
N ARG A 78 -9.61 0.59 -2.35
CA ARG A 78 -9.12 -0.78 -2.55
C ARG A 78 -7.77 -0.85 -3.25
N ARG A 79 -7.47 0.08 -4.14
CA ARG A 79 -6.16 0.14 -4.81
C ARG A 79 -5.05 0.50 -3.83
N MET A 80 -5.25 1.46 -2.92
CA MET A 80 -4.20 1.83 -1.96
C MET A 80 -3.90 0.76 -0.90
N THR A 81 -4.89 -0.05 -0.54
CA THR A 81 -4.71 -1.19 0.36
C THR A 81 -4.10 -2.40 -0.34
N ALA A 82 -4.05 -2.39 -1.68
CA ALA A 82 -3.36 -3.42 -2.41
C ALA A 82 -1.87 -3.42 -2.00
N PHE A 83 -1.33 -4.63 -1.81
CA PHE A 83 0.07 -4.85 -1.40
C PHE A 83 0.43 -4.38 0.02
N GLY A 84 -0.57 -4.03 0.84
CA GLY A 84 -0.36 -3.65 2.25
C GLY A 84 0.16 -2.22 2.43
N THR A 85 0.27 -1.42 1.37
CA THR A 85 0.80 -0.05 1.43
C THR A 85 -0.03 0.85 2.34
N ALA A 86 -1.34 0.62 2.44
CA ALA A 86 -2.22 1.30 3.37
C ALA A 86 -3.01 0.31 4.23
N VAL A 87 -3.31 0.72 5.47
CA VAL A 87 -4.29 0.05 6.34
C VAL A 87 -5.46 1.00 6.57
N LEU A 88 -6.68 0.49 6.42
CA LEU A 88 -7.89 1.27 6.62
C LEU A 88 -8.58 0.88 7.93
N TYR A 89 -8.90 1.91 8.71
CA TYR A 89 -9.70 1.82 9.92
C TYR A 89 -11.05 2.51 9.71
N ALA A 90 -12.03 2.11 10.49
CA ALA A 90 -13.30 2.81 10.61
C ALA A 90 -13.82 2.67 12.04
N PRO A 91 -14.50 3.68 12.61
CA PRO A 91 -15.20 3.48 13.88
C PRO A 91 -16.26 2.39 13.77
N ASP A 92 -16.56 1.71 14.87
CA ASP A 92 -17.50 0.59 14.89
C ASP A 92 -18.91 0.96 14.42
N HIS A 93 -19.36 2.20 14.62
CA HIS A 93 -20.67 2.65 14.15
C HIS A 93 -20.79 2.64 12.61
N VAL A 94 -19.68 2.87 11.90
CA VAL A 94 -19.62 2.86 10.43
C VAL A 94 -20.03 1.49 9.89
N TYR A 95 -19.67 0.40 10.60
CA TYR A 95 -20.08 -0.95 10.22
C TYR A 95 -21.61 -1.06 10.14
N GLY A 96 -22.33 -0.68 11.20
CA GLY A 96 -23.79 -0.73 11.23
C GLY A 96 -24.43 0.26 10.26
N GLU A 97 -23.85 1.44 10.14
CA GLU A 97 -24.33 2.47 9.24
C GLU A 97 -24.24 2.06 7.76
N MET A 98 -23.17 1.36 7.35
CA MET A 98 -23.04 0.80 6.00
C MET A 98 -24.25 -0.06 5.64
N TYR A 99 -24.61 -1.05 6.47
CA TYR A 99 -25.78 -1.90 6.19
C TYR A 99 -27.11 -1.14 6.18
N ARG A 100 -27.25 -0.13 7.05
CA ARG A 100 -28.44 0.73 7.11
C ARG A 100 -28.59 1.62 5.88
N ARG A 101 -27.48 2.09 5.30
CA ARG A 101 -27.47 3.09 4.21
C ARG A 101 -27.35 2.49 2.81
N LEU A 102 -26.81 1.28 2.66
CA LEU A 102 -26.78 0.57 1.37
C LEU A 102 -28.15 0.50 0.67
N PRO A 103 -29.28 0.22 1.35
CA PRO A 103 -30.60 0.26 0.72
C PRO A 103 -30.98 1.64 0.15
N LYS A 104 -30.52 2.74 0.76
CA LYS A 104 -30.75 4.09 0.25
C LYS A 104 -29.94 4.33 -1.03
N VAL A 105 -28.68 3.90 -1.05
CA VAL A 105 -27.81 3.98 -2.25
C VAL A 105 -28.40 3.18 -3.40
N ALA A 106 -28.91 1.96 -3.13
CA ALA A 106 -29.53 1.10 -4.14
C ALA A 106 -30.77 1.73 -4.79
N LYS A 107 -31.49 2.64 -4.11
CA LYS A 107 -32.65 3.34 -4.69
C LYS A 107 -32.25 4.40 -5.72
N SER A 108 -31.04 4.96 -5.60
CA SER A 108 -30.52 6.01 -6.50
C SER A 108 -29.46 5.50 -7.47
N SER A 109 -29.11 4.21 -7.40
CA SER A 109 -28.05 3.59 -8.20
C SER A 109 -28.66 2.53 -9.13
N PRO A 110 -28.10 2.30 -10.34
CA PRO A 110 -28.51 1.19 -11.18
C PRO A 110 -28.08 -0.19 -10.62
N VAL A 111 -27.27 -0.22 -9.55
CA VAL A 111 -26.76 -1.46 -8.97
C VAL A 111 -27.74 -2.03 -7.94
N PRO A 112 -28.18 -3.29 -8.05
CA PRO A 112 -29.07 -3.92 -7.07
C PRO A 112 -28.45 -3.97 -5.66
N LEU A 113 -29.28 -3.85 -4.63
CA LEU A 113 -28.85 -3.89 -3.22
C LEU A 113 -28.04 -5.16 -2.89
N ALA A 114 -28.48 -6.32 -3.38
CA ALA A 114 -27.79 -7.59 -3.15
C ALA A 114 -26.35 -7.56 -3.69
N VAL A 115 -26.14 -6.94 -4.86
CA VAL A 115 -24.82 -6.79 -5.48
C VAL A 115 -23.95 -5.83 -4.68
N LEU A 116 -24.48 -4.67 -4.27
CA LEU A 116 -23.75 -3.70 -3.45
C LEU A 116 -23.32 -4.31 -2.10
N ARG A 117 -24.22 -5.04 -1.43
CA ARG A 117 -23.93 -5.70 -0.15
C ARG A 117 -22.87 -6.78 -0.31
N ALA A 118 -23.05 -7.70 -1.25
CA ALA A 118 -22.08 -8.75 -1.51
C ALA A 118 -20.71 -8.17 -1.86
N HIS A 119 -20.66 -7.08 -2.63
CA HIS A 119 -19.41 -6.41 -2.97
C HIS A 119 -18.73 -5.77 -1.76
N PHE A 120 -19.49 -5.11 -0.88
CA PHE A 120 -18.97 -4.56 0.37
C PHE A 120 -18.37 -5.66 1.27
N GLU A 121 -19.13 -6.73 1.50
CA GLU A 121 -18.72 -7.85 2.35
C GLU A 121 -17.51 -8.59 1.79
N GLN A 122 -17.46 -8.81 0.47
CA GLN A 122 -16.39 -9.55 -0.17
C GLN A 122 -15.08 -8.76 -0.27
N TYR A 123 -15.17 -7.44 -0.53
CA TYR A 123 -13.98 -6.67 -0.94
C TYR A 123 -13.58 -5.54 -0.01
N TYR A 124 -14.49 -4.98 0.78
CA TYR A 124 -14.20 -3.87 1.69
C TYR A 124 -14.07 -4.34 3.13
N LEU A 125 -14.94 -5.24 3.56
CA LEU A 125 -14.89 -5.79 4.92
C LEU A 125 -13.53 -6.41 5.29
N PRO A 126 -12.86 -7.17 4.40
CA PRO A 126 -11.56 -7.78 4.74
C PRO A 126 -10.39 -6.81 4.82
N ILE A 127 -10.52 -5.62 4.22
CA ILE A 127 -9.45 -4.59 4.22
C ILE A 127 -9.68 -3.51 5.27
N LEU A 128 -10.81 -3.55 5.99
CA LEU A 128 -11.17 -2.61 7.05
C LEU A 128 -10.99 -3.25 8.42
N ARG A 129 -10.44 -2.47 9.35
CA ARG A 129 -10.45 -2.77 10.78
C ARG A 129 -11.41 -1.83 11.48
N PHE A 130 -12.39 -2.39 12.17
CA PHE A 130 -13.40 -1.62 12.89
C PHE A 130 -12.96 -1.40 14.33
N VAL A 131 -13.09 -0.16 14.82
CA VAL A 131 -12.56 0.25 16.12
C VAL A 131 -13.68 0.78 17.00
N THR A 132 -13.88 0.16 18.16
CA THR A 132 -14.76 0.69 19.20
C THR A 132 -14.01 1.77 19.98
N VAL A 133 -14.29 3.04 19.68
CA VAL A 133 -13.62 4.19 20.30
C VAL A 133 -14.30 4.56 21.61
N ALA A 134 -13.53 4.65 22.70
CA ALA A 134 -14.04 5.08 24.00
C ALA A 134 -14.44 6.56 23.99
N GLU A 135 -15.55 6.89 24.64
CA GLU A 135 -16.09 8.26 24.66
C GLU A 135 -15.32 9.20 25.61
N ALA A 136 -14.68 8.65 26.64
CA ALA A 136 -14.13 9.40 27.77
C ALA A 136 -12.81 10.13 27.46
N ASP A 137 -12.17 9.87 26.32
CA ASP A 137 -10.73 10.11 26.18
C ASP A 137 -10.34 11.36 25.38
N VAL A 138 -11.27 12.24 24.98
CA VAL A 138 -10.90 13.34 24.07
C VAL A 138 -11.47 14.69 24.50
N SER A 139 -10.68 15.41 25.30
CA SER A 139 -10.74 16.86 25.48
C SER A 139 -9.79 17.56 24.48
N ASP A 140 -9.90 17.20 23.20
CA ASP A 140 -9.14 17.84 22.12
C ASP A 140 -10.03 18.86 21.41
N ASP A 141 -9.57 20.11 21.35
CA ASP A 141 -10.35 21.23 20.78
C ASP A 141 -10.79 20.99 19.33
N GLN A 142 -9.99 20.26 18.55
CA GLN A 142 -10.32 19.94 17.17
C GLN A 142 -11.50 18.96 17.10
N VAL A 143 -11.51 17.93 17.97
CA VAL A 143 -12.64 16.99 18.09
C VAL A 143 -13.87 17.70 18.65
N LEU A 144 -13.72 18.59 19.62
CA LEU A 144 -14.82 19.40 20.16
C LEU A 144 -15.43 20.35 19.12
N ALA A 145 -14.67 20.72 18.09
CA ALA A 145 -15.17 21.52 16.97
C ALA A 145 -16.02 20.72 15.96
N ILE A 146 -16.10 19.39 16.08
CA ILE A 146 -17.01 18.56 15.27
C ILE A 146 -18.44 18.78 15.78
N THR A 147 -19.29 19.34 14.92
CA THR A 147 -20.66 19.71 15.33
C THR A 147 -21.67 18.57 15.20
N ASP A 148 -21.38 17.55 14.39
CA ASP A 148 -22.23 16.36 14.24
C ASP A 148 -21.74 15.26 15.20
N LEU A 149 -22.63 14.78 16.06
CA LEU A 149 -22.30 13.78 17.07
C LEU A 149 -22.00 12.41 16.44
N ASP A 150 -22.56 12.11 15.27
CA ASP A 150 -22.31 10.85 14.56
C ASP A 150 -20.86 10.78 14.02
N ASP A 151 -20.23 11.95 13.78
CA ASP A 151 -18.86 12.07 13.29
C ASP A 151 -17.79 12.10 14.41
N LEU A 152 -18.20 12.31 15.67
CA LEU A 152 -17.28 12.36 16.81
C LEU A 152 -16.38 11.11 16.92
N PRO A 153 -16.88 9.86 16.79
CA PRO A 153 -16.02 8.69 16.85
C PRO A 153 -14.94 8.67 15.76
N THR A 154 -15.23 9.23 14.57
CA THR A 154 -14.26 9.34 13.47
C THR A 154 -13.14 10.31 13.83
N GLY A 155 -13.47 11.49 14.36
CA GLY A 155 -12.49 12.47 14.82
C GLY A 155 -11.64 11.95 15.98
N ARG A 156 -12.27 11.30 16.98
CA ARG A 156 -11.57 10.67 18.11
C ARG A 156 -10.60 9.59 17.65
N LEU A 157 -11.03 8.73 16.73
CA LEU A 157 -10.16 7.71 16.14
C LEU A 157 -8.94 8.33 15.45
N ALA A 158 -9.16 9.41 14.68
CA ALA A 158 -8.10 10.15 14.00
C ALA A 158 -7.04 10.68 14.97
N LYS A 159 -7.45 11.34 16.06
CA LYS A 159 -6.51 11.84 17.08
C LYS A 159 -5.81 10.72 17.85
N LEU A 160 -6.42 9.54 17.93
CA LEU A 160 -5.85 8.40 18.64
C LEU A 160 -4.68 7.75 17.87
N ILE A 161 -4.75 7.70 16.54
CA ILE A 161 -3.76 6.96 15.70
C ILE A 161 -2.90 7.82 14.79
N GLY A 162 -3.09 9.15 14.83
CA GLY A 162 -2.34 10.10 14.02
C GLY A 162 -0.82 9.86 14.08
N PRO A 163 -0.09 10.04 12.97
CA PRO A 163 -0.54 10.63 11.72
C PRO A 163 -1.38 9.70 10.85
N CYS A 164 -2.40 10.24 10.21
CA CYS A 164 -3.33 9.49 9.35
C CYS A 164 -4.10 10.41 8.39
N VAL A 165 -4.75 9.82 7.38
CA VAL A 165 -5.69 10.54 6.49
C VAL A 165 -7.11 10.10 6.78
N VAL A 166 -8.03 11.06 6.99
CA VAL A 166 -9.47 10.79 7.08
C VAL A 166 -10.11 10.97 5.70
N PHE A 167 -10.67 9.89 5.16
CA PHE A 167 -11.40 9.91 3.89
C PHE A 167 -12.88 10.19 4.15
N SER A 168 -13.27 11.44 4.05
CA SER A 168 -14.66 11.89 4.18
C SER A 168 -14.95 13.10 3.28
N ASP A 169 -16.18 13.21 2.81
CA ASP A 169 -16.71 14.41 2.14
C ASP A 169 -17.50 15.31 3.13
N ASP A 170 -17.66 14.85 4.38
CA ASP A 170 -18.50 15.52 5.36
C ASP A 170 -17.88 16.86 5.78
N LYS A 171 -18.69 17.92 5.71
CA LYS A 171 -18.28 19.26 6.16
C LYS A 171 -17.96 19.29 7.66
N HIS A 172 -18.55 18.41 8.46
CA HIS A 172 -18.37 18.34 9.91
C HIS A 172 -17.01 17.77 10.30
N LEU A 173 -16.39 16.96 9.43
CA LEU A 173 -15.00 16.52 9.56
C LEU A 173 -14.01 17.42 8.80
N ARG A 174 -14.42 17.99 7.66
CA ARG A 174 -13.54 18.88 6.88
C ARG A 174 -13.29 20.24 7.54
N LYS A 175 -14.33 20.88 8.10
CA LYS A 175 -14.18 22.22 8.70
C LYS A 175 -13.19 22.26 9.87
N PRO A 176 -13.17 21.26 10.78
CA PRO A 176 -12.15 21.20 11.83
C PRO A 176 -10.78 20.71 11.34
N GLY A 177 -10.63 20.38 10.05
CA GLY A 177 -9.36 19.94 9.47
C GLY A 177 -9.03 18.46 9.67
N PHE A 178 -10.01 17.59 9.93
CA PHE A 178 -9.76 16.14 9.96
C PHE A 178 -9.63 15.54 8.57
N ALA A 179 -10.47 15.99 7.64
CA ALA A 179 -10.54 15.47 6.29
C ALA A 179 -10.11 16.54 5.26
N PRO A 180 -9.39 16.16 4.20
CA PRO A 180 -9.01 17.07 3.13
C PRO A 180 -10.23 17.53 2.32
N GLN A 181 -10.10 18.65 1.61
CA GLN A 181 -11.20 19.19 0.79
C GLN A 181 -11.64 18.22 -0.31
N ASP A 182 -10.69 17.53 -0.96
CA ASP A 182 -10.95 16.49 -1.95
C ASP A 182 -10.26 15.17 -1.56
N TRP A 183 -10.92 14.39 -0.72
CA TRP A 183 -10.41 13.08 -0.31
C TRP A 183 -10.22 12.11 -1.48
N ARG A 184 -10.92 12.29 -2.61
CA ARG A 184 -10.84 11.38 -3.76
C ARG A 184 -9.52 11.57 -4.50
N VAL A 185 -9.03 12.81 -4.59
CA VAL A 185 -7.69 13.10 -5.10
C VAL A 185 -6.63 12.48 -4.19
N VAL A 186 -6.76 12.68 -2.88
CA VAL A 186 -5.84 12.11 -1.87
C VAL A 186 -5.81 10.58 -1.92
N ALA A 187 -6.97 9.92 -1.99
CA ALA A 187 -7.04 8.47 -2.18
C ALA A 187 -6.43 8.02 -3.52
N GLY A 188 -6.44 8.87 -4.54
CA GLY A 188 -5.80 8.64 -5.83
C GLY A 188 -4.28 8.62 -5.69
N LEU A 189 -3.72 9.63 -5.04
CA LEU A 189 -2.29 9.70 -4.72
C LEU A 189 -1.83 8.49 -3.89
N ALA A 190 -2.61 8.09 -2.88
CA ALA A 190 -2.33 6.90 -2.09
C ALA A 190 -2.38 5.60 -2.91
N ALA A 191 -3.31 5.50 -3.87
CA ALA A 191 -3.40 4.36 -4.77
C ALA A 191 -2.22 4.31 -5.75
N ASP A 192 -1.82 5.47 -6.28
CA ASP A 192 -0.69 5.58 -7.19
C ASP A 192 0.63 5.28 -6.48
N LEU A 193 0.79 5.71 -5.21
CA LEU A 193 1.88 5.31 -4.32
C LEU A 193 1.93 3.78 -4.14
N ALA A 194 0.79 3.15 -3.85
CA ALA A 194 0.73 1.70 -3.67
C ALA A 194 1.10 0.93 -4.95
N GLU A 195 0.73 1.46 -6.11
CA GLU A 195 1.12 0.89 -7.41
C GLU A 195 2.59 1.13 -7.73
N GLY A 196 3.16 2.28 -7.38
CA GLY A 196 4.59 2.59 -7.46
C GLY A 196 5.43 1.57 -6.68
N VAL A 197 5.05 1.33 -5.42
CA VAL A 197 5.70 0.31 -4.56
C VAL A 197 5.64 -1.08 -5.19
N SER A 198 4.51 -1.47 -5.78
CA SER A 198 4.40 -2.76 -6.48
C SER A 198 5.33 -2.84 -7.69
N LYS A 199 5.55 -1.74 -8.44
CA LYS A 199 6.47 -1.70 -9.57
C LYS A 199 7.93 -1.81 -9.10
N GLN A 200 8.28 -1.15 -7.99
CA GLN A 200 9.62 -1.21 -7.41
C GLN A 200 9.97 -2.59 -6.84
N ASN A 201 9.00 -3.30 -6.24
CA ASN A 201 9.25 -4.67 -5.76
C ASN A 201 9.63 -5.63 -6.90
N VAL A 202 9.12 -5.40 -8.12
CA VAL A 202 9.56 -6.14 -9.33
C VAL A 202 11.02 -5.79 -9.67
N ALA A 203 11.40 -4.52 -9.54
CA ALA A 203 12.77 -4.06 -9.76
C ALA A 203 13.77 -4.61 -8.71
N GLY A 204 13.40 -4.61 -7.43
CA GLY A 204 14.24 -5.19 -6.37
C GLY A 204 14.40 -6.71 -6.50
N ALA A 205 13.36 -7.42 -6.95
CA ALA A 205 13.44 -8.84 -7.24
C ALA A 205 14.41 -9.16 -8.41
N LEU A 206 14.63 -8.23 -9.36
CA LEU A 206 15.65 -8.33 -10.41
C LEU A 206 17.09 -8.38 -9.86
N ALA A 207 17.35 -7.72 -8.73
CA ALA A 207 18.68 -7.65 -8.13
C ALA A 207 19.05 -8.88 -7.27
N VAL A 208 18.08 -9.49 -6.58
CA VAL A 208 18.35 -10.51 -5.55
C VAL A 208 18.36 -11.95 -6.10
N SER A 209 17.52 -12.28 -7.09
CA SER A 209 17.70 -13.54 -7.83
C SER A 209 17.11 -13.49 -9.25
N PRO A 210 17.88 -13.88 -10.29
CA PRO A 210 17.40 -13.89 -11.68
C PRO A 210 16.14 -14.74 -11.91
N GLY A 211 15.92 -15.77 -11.08
CA GLY A 211 14.74 -16.63 -11.17
C GLY A 211 13.45 -15.95 -10.67
N TRP A 212 13.49 -15.30 -9.50
CA TRP A 212 12.32 -14.56 -8.97
C TRP A 212 12.00 -13.34 -9.82
N ALA A 213 13.03 -12.62 -10.22
CA ALA A 213 12.99 -11.50 -11.15
C ALA A 213 12.12 -11.78 -12.39
N LEU A 214 12.37 -12.93 -13.01
CA LEU A 214 11.69 -13.36 -14.22
C LEU A 214 10.21 -13.63 -13.97
N THR A 215 9.87 -14.26 -12.83
CA THR A 215 8.46 -14.49 -12.46
C THR A 215 7.72 -13.20 -12.13
N ALA A 216 8.39 -12.22 -11.50
CA ALA A 216 7.82 -10.92 -11.17
C ALA A 216 7.56 -10.10 -12.45
N LEU A 217 8.52 -10.09 -13.38
CA LEU A 217 8.39 -9.45 -14.69
C LEU A 217 7.27 -10.10 -15.54
N VAL A 218 7.22 -11.43 -15.59
CA VAL A 218 6.16 -12.19 -16.28
C VAL A 218 4.77 -11.85 -15.73
N ARG A 219 4.63 -11.74 -14.40
CA ARG A 219 3.37 -11.30 -13.78
C ARG A 219 3.04 -9.84 -14.10
N PHE A 220 4.03 -8.96 -14.11
CA PHE A 220 3.84 -7.55 -14.43
C PHE A 220 3.37 -7.35 -15.88
N VAL A 221 4.10 -7.93 -16.84
CA VAL A 221 3.77 -7.90 -18.28
C VAL A 221 2.41 -8.56 -18.52
N GLY A 222 2.15 -9.72 -17.91
CA GLY A 222 0.85 -10.39 -18.04
C GLY A 222 -0.32 -9.53 -17.58
N ARG A 223 -0.19 -8.82 -16.46
CA ARG A 223 -1.21 -7.88 -15.97
C ARG A 223 -1.39 -6.66 -16.87
N ARG A 224 -0.29 -6.12 -17.43
CA ARG A 224 -0.35 -4.92 -18.28
C ARG A 224 -1.01 -5.16 -19.63
N PHE A 225 -0.76 -6.33 -20.23
CA PHE A 225 -1.22 -6.70 -21.58
C PHE A 225 -2.38 -7.71 -21.59
N GLY A 226 -2.90 -8.09 -20.43
CA GLY A 226 -3.99 -9.07 -20.31
C GLY A 226 -3.59 -10.50 -20.69
N VAL A 227 -2.30 -10.80 -20.74
CA VAL A 227 -1.77 -12.13 -21.11
C VAL A 227 -1.61 -12.97 -19.84
N SER A 228 -1.95 -14.26 -19.91
CA SER A 228 -1.80 -15.13 -18.74
C SER A 228 -0.33 -15.25 -18.33
N PRO A 229 0.01 -15.10 -17.03
CA PRO A 229 1.39 -15.27 -16.56
C PRO A 229 1.98 -16.64 -16.90
N GLY A 230 1.14 -17.68 -17.00
CA GLY A 230 1.57 -19.02 -17.38
C GLY A 230 2.08 -19.11 -18.82
N LEU A 231 1.42 -18.45 -19.79
CA LEU A 231 1.86 -18.43 -21.18
C LEU A 231 3.18 -17.68 -21.35
N LEU A 232 3.31 -16.52 -20.70
CA LEU A 232 4.54 -15.74 -20.70
C LEU A 232 5.68 -16.49 -20.02
N GLY A 233 5.42 -17.13 -18.86
CA GLY A 233 6.40 -17.97 -18.18
C GLY A 233 6.85 -19.17 -19.02
N GLY A 234 5.91 -19.81 -19.74
CA GLY A 234 6.20 -20.90 -20.66
C GLY A 234 7.09 -20.48 -21.83
N LEU A 235 6.79 -19.34 -22.47
CA LEU A 235 7.62 -18.76 -23.55
C LEU A 235 9.04 -18.49 -23.08
N VAL A 236 9.18 -17.90 -21.89
CA VAL A 236 10.48 -17.60 -21.29
C VAL A 236 11.25 -18.88 -20.95
N ALA A 237 10.59 -19.89 -20.38
CA ALA A 237 11.22 -21.17 -20.06
C ALA A 237 11.68 -21.91 -21.33
N VAL A 238 10.87 -21.91 -22.39
CA VAL A 238 11.23 -22.48 -23.70
C VAL A 238 12.44 -21.73 -24.28
N GLY A 239 12.42 -20.39 -24.24
CA GLY A 239 13.55 -19.55 -24.68
C GLY A 239 14.84 -19.85 -23.90
N ALA A 240 14.76 -19.97 -22.58
CA ALA A 240 15.91 -20.30 -21.72
C ALA A 240 16.45 -21.71 -21.98
N THR A 241 15.58 -22.70 -22.20
CA THR A 241 15.97 -24.08 -22.48
C THR A 241 16.66 -24.19 -23.85
N LEU A 242 16.14 -23.48 -24.85
CA LEU A 242 16.75 -23.39 -26.18
C LEU A 242 18.12 -22.66 -26.14
N LEU A 243 18.30 -21.70 -25.22
CA LEU A 243 19.56 -20.99 -24.99
C LEU A 243 20.65 -21.86 -24.36
N LEU A 244 20.26 -22.76 -23.44
CA LEU A 244 21.20 -23.59 -22.69
C LEU A 244 21.73 -24.77 -23.52
N THR A 245 20.99 -25.24 -24.52
CA THR A 245 21.29 -26.48 -25.24
C THR A 245 22.21 -26.34 -26.46
N ASP A 246 22.41 -25.15 -27.03
CA ASP A 246 23.18 -24.99 -28.28
C ASP A 246 24.01 -23.70 -28.32
N SER A 247 25.34 -23.82 -28.44
CA SER A 247 26.29 -22.70 -28.43
C SER A 247 26.22 -21.83 -29.69
N GLN A 248 25.81 -22.39 -30.85
CA GLN A 248 25.64 -21.62 -32.08
C GLN A 248 24.32 -20.80 -32.08
N ARG A 249 23.33 -21.21 -31.30
CA ARG A 249 22.08 -20.45 -31.15
C ARG A 249 22.21 -19.23 -30.25
N ARG A 250 23.22 -19.20 -29.37
CA ARG A 250 23.52 -18.06 -28.49
C ARG A 250 23.84 -16.78 -29.24
N THR A 251 24.54 -16.85 -30.37
CA THR A 251 24.87 -15.66 -31.18
C THR A 251 23.67 -15.11 -31.94
N ARG A 252 22.73 -15.96 -32.40
CA ARG A 252 21.47 -15.50 -32.99
C ARG A 252 20.56 -14.85 -31.95
N LEU A 253 20.47 -15.46 -30.77
CA LEU A 253 19.71 -14.89 -29.66
C LEU A 253 20.32 -13.61 -29.10
N GLY A 254 21.65 -13.46 -29.11
CA GLY A 254 22.31 -12.19 -28.77
C GLY A 254 21.81 -11.04 -29.66
N ARG A 255 21.73 -11.25 -30.98
CA ARG A 255 21.17 -10.26 -31.91
C ARG A 255 19.69 -10.00 -31.68
N SER A 256 18.89 -11.03 -31.38
CA SER A 256 17.47 -10.84 -31.06
C SER A 256 17.28 -10.12 -29.72
N PHE A 257 18.15 -10.33 -28.75
CA PHE A 257 18.15 -9.60 -27.48
C PHE A 257 18.57 -8.14 -27.67
N GLU A 258 19.54 -7.85 -28.53
CA GLU A 258 19.86 -6.47 -28.91
C GLU A 258 18.67 -5.80 -29.58
N GLN A 259 18.00 -6.49 -30.51
CA GLN A 259 16.89 -5.93 -31.27
C GLN A 259 15.60 -5.74 -30.44
N TYR A 260 15.30 -6.65 -29.51
CA TYR A 260 14.03 -6.65 -28.78
C TYR A 260 14.19 -6.59 -27.25
N GLY A 261 15.27 -7.12 -26.71
CA GLY A 261 15.55 -7.14 -25.27
C GLY A 261 15.99 -5.77 -24.74
N ILE A 262 16.86 -5.06 -25.45
CA ILE A 262 17.32 -3.71 -25.05
C ILE A 262 16.14 -2.73 -24.96
N PRO A 263 15.25 -2.60 -25.97
CA PRO A 263 14.11 -1.68 -25.89
C PRO A 263 13.13 -2.04 -24.77
N VAL A 264 12.95 -3.34 -24.47
CA VAL A 264 12.10 -3.79 -23.36
C VAL A 264 12.74 -3.42 -22.01
N LEU A 265 14.06 -3.59 -21.87
CA LEU A 265 14.77 -3.16 -20.66
C LEU A 265 14.70 -1.64 -20.48
N GLU A 266 14.94 -0.87 -21.53
CA GLU A 266 14.82 0.59 -21.51
C GLU A 266 13.40 1.01 -21.10
N ALA A 267 12.37 0.44 -21.71
CA ALA A 267 10.98 0.72 -21.34
C ALA A 267 10.67 0.37 -19.88
N VAL A 268 11.26 -0.71 -19.36
CA VAL A 268 11.14 -1.07 -17.93
C VAL A 268 11.85 -0.05 -17.04
N PHE A 269 13.07 0.38 -17.39
CA PHE A 269 13.80 1.40 -16.64
C PHE A 269 13.10 2.76 -16.64
N THR A 270 12.64 3.22 -17.81
CA THR A 270 11.83 4.45 -17.93
C THR A 270 10.57 4.36 -17.07
N ALA A 271 9.85 3.23 -17.11
CA ALA A 271 8.66 3.04 -16.29
C ALA A 271 8.95 2.98 -14.78
N ILE A 272 10.13 2.51 -14.36
CA ILE A 272 10.57 2.53 -12.95
C ILE A 272 10.88 3.97 -12.52
N GLU A 273 11.57 4.73 -13.36
CA GLU A 273 11.96 6.11 -13.06
C GLU A 273 10.74 7.04 -12.99
N GLU A 274 9.83 6.94 -13.96
CA GLU A 274 8.54 7.62 -13.93
C GLU A 274 7.74 7.27 -12.66
N ALA A 275 7.76 5.99 -12.25
CA ALA A 275 7.09 5.55 -11.04
C ALA A 275 7.73 6.12 -9.76
N ARG A 276 9.06 6.32 -9.74
CA ARG A 276 9.76 6.97 -8.61
C ARG A 276 9.39 8.44 -8.48
N LEU A 277 9.46 9.19 -9.57
CA LEU A 277 9.09 10.61 -9.59
C LEU A 277 7.62 10.80 -9.18
N GLN A 278 6.73 9.93 -9.66
CA GLN A 278 5.33 9.94 -9.26
C GLN A 278 5.13 9.59 -7.78
N GLU A 279 5.91 8.65 -7.24
CA GLU A 279 5.88 8.29 -5.82
C GLU A 279 6.33 9.45 -4.93
N GLU A 280 7.44 10.12 -5.25
CA GLU A 280 7.94 11.27 -4.48
C GLU A 280 6.93 12.42 -4.48
N ALA A 281 6.37 12.76 -5.65
CA ALA A 281 5.32 13.77 -5.75
C ALA A 281 4.07 13.39 -4.94
N SER A 282 3.70 12.11 -4.94
CA SER A 282 2.56 11.61 -4.15
C SER A 282 2.84 11.68 -2.65
N ILE A 283 4.07 11.38 -2.21
CA ILE A 283 4.45 11.46 -0.79
C ILE A 283 4.36 12.91 -0.30
N VAL A 284 4.94 13.87 -1.03
CA VAL A 284 4.89 15.29 -0.67
C VAL A 284 3.43 15.76 -0.58
N ALA A 285 2.62 15.46 -1.59
CA ALA A 285 1.21 15.83 -1.59
C ALA A 285 0.39 15.14 -0.48
N LEU A 286 0.75 13.90 -0.10
CA LEU A 286 0.11 13.21 1.02
C LEU A 286 0.54 13.81 2.38
N GLN A 287 1.79 14.26 2.53
CA GLN A 287 2.27 14.90 3.76
C GLN A 287 1.50 16.18 4.08
N GLU A 288 1.10 16.94 3.06
CA GLU A 288 0.31 18.18 3.22
C GLU A 288 -1.11 17.93 3.77
N VAL A 289 -1.64 16.72 3.62
CA VAL A 289 -3.01 16.36 4.02
C VAL A 289 -3.06 15.38 5.20
N LEU A 290 -1.91 14.94 5.70
CA LEU A 290 -1.84 14.09 6.88
C LEU A 290 -2.27 14.89 8.10
N LEU A 291 -3.22 14.33 8.84
CA LEU A 291 -3.47 14.81 10.20
C LEU A 291 -2.21 14.52 11.02
N ALA A 292 -1.69 15.53 11.71
CA ALA A 292 -0.48 15.39 12.50
C ALA A 292 -0.68 14.44 13.70
N ALA A 293 0.41 13.81 14.12
CA ALA A 293 0.46 13.13 15.42
C ALA A 293 0.31 14.15 16.56
N PRO A 294 -0.24 13.75 17.72
CA PRO A 294 -0.12 14.55 18.94
C PRO A 294 1.36 14.81 19.27
N SER A 295 1.70 16.05 19.64
CA SER A 295 3.09 16.41 20.01
C SER A 295 3.60 15.63 21.22
N GLU A 296 2.70 15.34 22.17
CA GLU A 296 2.99 14.59 23.39
C GLU A 296 1.96 13.46 23.54
N PRO A 297 2.15 12.32 22.84
CA PRO A 297 1.17 11.24 22.87
C PRO A 297 1.16 10.55 24.23
N SER A 298 -0.02 10.39 24.82
CA SER A 298 -0.24 9.56 26.01
C SER A 298 0.17 8.10 25.77
N VAL A 299 0.36 7.30 26.84
CA VAL A 299 0.66 5.87 26.70
C VAL A 299 -0.39 5.13 25.85
N LYS A 300 -1.68 5.49 26.01
CA LYS A 300 -2.76 4.95 25.16
C LYS A 300 -2.54 5.29 23.69
N GLN A 301 -2.23 6.54 23.38
CA GLN A 301 -1.95 6.99 22.01
C GLN A 301 -0.69 6.33 21.45
N GLN A 302 0.39 6.20 22.22
CA GLN A 302 1.60 5.51 21.77
C GLN A 302 1.31 4.04 21.40
N VAL A 303 0.55 3.32 22.24
CA VAL A 303 0.11 1.94 21.96
C VAL A 303 -0.76 1.88 20.71
N ALA A 304 -1.71 2.82 20.55
CA ALA A 304 -2.58 2.87 19.38
C ALA A 304 -1.83 3.22 18.09
N ILE A 305 -0.93 4.19 18.13
CA ILE A 305 -0.05 4.57 17.01
C ILE A 305 0.77 3.35 16.57
N VAL A 306 1.43 2.67 17.50
CA VAL A 306 2.21 1.46 17.19
C VAL A 306 1.31 0.40 16.55
N LEU A 307 0.25 -0.03 17.22
CA LEU A 307 -0.59 -1.14 16.75
C LEU A 307 -1.35 -0.82 15.45
N ALA A 308 -1.71 0.43 15.21
CA ALA A 308 -2.40 0.85 13.98
C ALA A 308 -1.54 0.58 12.73
N ARG A 309 -0.22 0.57 12.89
CA ARG A 309 0.78 0.34 11.83
C ARG A 309 1.22 -1.12 11.72
N GLN A 310 0.64 -2.02 12.51
CA GLN A 310 0.99 -3.44 12.46
C GLN A 310 -0.08 -4.24 11.76
N THR A 311 0.32 -4.99 10.74
CA THR A 311 -0.55 -5.95 10.06
C THR A 311 -0.75 -7.20 10.90
N GLU A 312 0.24 -7.58 11.72
CA GLU A 312 0.20 -8.75 12.59
C GLU A 312 -0.08 -8.37 14.06
N PRO A 313 -0.85 -9.18 14.80
CA PRO A 313 -1.09 -8.98 16.22
C PRO A 313 0.20 -9.15 17.05
N LEU A 314 0.44 -8.23 17.98
CA LEU A 314 1.68 -8.15 18.78
C LEU A 314 1.49 -8.51 20.26
N LEU A 315 2.56 -8.99 20.88
CA LEU A 315 2.70 -9.11 22.32
C LEU A 315 2.93 -7.73 22.95
N ALA A 316 2.55 -7.55 24.22
CA ALA A 316 2.78 -6.30 24.94
C ALA A 316 4.27 -5.89 25.01
N SER A 317 5.19 -6.85 25.07
CA SER A 317 6.64 -6.58 25.02
C SER A 317 7.12 -6.13 23.65
N GLU A 318 6.53 -6.67 22.57
CA GLU A 318 6.82 -6.25 21.19
C GLU A 318 6.32 -4.82 20.97
N VAL A 319 5.12 -4.48 21.48
CA VAL A 319 4.59 -3.11 21.47
C VAL A 319 5.53 -2.17 22.22
N GLN A 320 5.99 -2.54 23.42
CA GLN A 320 6.90 -1.71 24.21
C GLN A 320 8.25 -1.45 23.51
N ALA A 321 8.79 -2.46 22.82
CA ALA A 321 10.01 -2.31 22.03
C ALA A 321 9.80 -1.30 20.89
N LEU A 322 8.70 -1.41 20.14
CA LEU A 322 8.37 -0.47 19.08
C LEU A 322 8.11 0.95 19.60
N ILE A 323 7.49 1.11 20.78
CA ILE A 323 7.32 2.43 21.40
C ILE A 323 8.69 3.07 21.67
N ARG A 324 9.66 2.30 22.18
CA ARG A 324 11.02 2.80 22.42
C ARG A 324 11.69 3.29 21.13
N ASP A 325 11.49 2.58 20.04
CA ASP A 325 12.09 2.90 18.74
C ASP A 325 11.42 4.11 18.08
N TYR A 326 10.09 4.22 18.20
CA TYR A 326 9.29 5.26 17.54
C TYR A 326 9.24 6.58 18.30
N PHE A 327 9.44 6.56 19.63
CA PHE A 327 9.33 7.73 20.49
C PHE A 327 10.60 7.92 21.34
N PRO A 328 11.76 8.21 20.74
CA PRO A 328 13.03 8.28 21.46
C PRO A 328 13.10 9.38 22.52
N ALA A 329 12.27 10.42 22.40
CA ALA A 329 12.18 11.52 23.36
C ALA A 329 11.15 11.30 24.49
N ALA A 330 10.32 10.25 24.40
CA ALA A 330 9.27 9.99 25.37
C ALA A 330 9.74 9.05 26.49
N THR A 331 9.12 9.16 27.67
CA THR A 331 9.28 8.16 28.72
C THR A 331 8.71 6.83 28.24
N VAL A 332 9.57 5.81 28.12
CA VAL A 332 9.17 4.48 27.65
C VAL A 332 8.33 3.80 28.73
N PRO A 333 7.06 3.43 28.43
CA PRO A 333 6.22 2.73 29.40
C PRO A 333 6.77 1.34 29.70
N THR A 334 6.50 0.85 30.90
CA THR A 334 6.75 -0.53 31.30
C THR A 334 5.80 -1.49 30.57
N VAL A 335 6.19 -2.76 30.44
CA VAL A 335 5.32 -3.79 29.86
C VAL A 335 4.02 -3.95 30.68
N ALA A 336 4.05 -3.68 31.99
CA ALA A 336 2.86 -3.72 32.84
C ALA A 336 1.87 -2.60 32.50
N GLU A 337 2.35 -1.37 32.28
CA GLU A 337 1.53 -0.23 31.85
C GLU A 337 0.95 -0.47 30.44
N VAL A 338 1.75 -0.98 29.51
CA VAL A 338 1.26 -1.37 28.18
C VAL A 338 0.14 -2.41 28.29
N ARG A 339 0.31 -3.44 29.14
CA ARG A 339 -0.75 -4.44 29.37
C ARG A 339 -2.00 -3.86 30.02
N ALA A 340 -1.85 -2.90 30.94
CA ALA A 340 -2.96 -2.22 31.57
C ALA A 340 -3.78 -1.46 30.52
N VAL A 341 -3.11 -0.70 29.64
CA VAL A 341 -3.75 0.01 28.53
C VAL A 341 -4.45 -0.97 27.58
N LEU A 342 -3.77 -2.02 27.13
CA LEU A 342 -4.34 -3.01 26.21
C LEU A 342 -5.61 -3.67 26.76
N ARG A 343 -5.67 -3.93 28.07
CA ARG A 343 -6.84 -4.57 28.71
C ARG A 343 -7.94 -3.58 29.08
N GLY A 344 -7.57 -2.33 29.36
CA GLY A 344 -8.49 -1.32 29.88
C GLY A 344 -9.31 -0.58 28.82
N HIS A 345 -8.97 -0.76 27.55
CA HIS A 345 -9.52 0.07 26.47
C HIS A 345 -10.08 -0.78 25.31
N PRO A 346 -11.30 -0.48 24.82
CA PRO A 346 -12.00 -1.29 23.83
C PRO A 346 -11.41 -1.20 22.42
N GLU A 347 -10.57 -0.22 22.14
CA GLU A 347 -9.89 -0.08 20.84
C GLU A 347 -8.88 -1.20 20.58
N PHE A 348 -8.40 -1.86 21.64
CA PHE A 348 -7.41 -2.93 21.57
C PHE A 348 -8.08 -4.30 21.71
N VAL A 349 -7.96 -5.11 20.67
CA VAL A 349 -8.62 -6.42 20.61
C VAL A 349 -7.59 -7.51 20.79
N GLN A 350 -7.84 -8.41 21.73
CA GLN A 350 -7.05 -9.62 21.88
C GLN A 350 -7.42 -10.62 20.79
N TYR A 351 -6.59 -10.74 19.76
CA TYR A 351 -6.83 -11.63 18.62
C TYR A 351 -6.58 -13.11 18.97
N ARG A 352 -5.49 -13.37 19.71
CA ARG A 352 -5.09 -14.69 20.21
C ARG A 352 -4.50 -14.54 21.61
N GLN A 353 -4.22 -15.66 22.28
CA GLN A 353 -3.64 -15.65 23.62
C GLN A 353 -2.42 -14.69 23.68
N TYR A 354 -2.58 -13.63 24.47
CA TYR A 354 -1.64 -12.51 24.66
C TYR A 354 -1.22 -11.67 23.44
N ARG A 355 -1.79 -11.90 22.25
CA ARG A 355 -1.53 -11.09 21.06
C ARG A 355 -2.67 -10.10 20.79
N TRP A 356 -2.29 -8.85 20.63
CA TRP A 356 -3.18 -7.70 20.55
C TRP A 356 -3.07 -7.03 19.19
N GLN A 357 -4.19 -6.51 18.71
CA GLN A 357 -4.26 -5.71 17.49
C GLN A 357 -5.14 -4.48 17.74
N PHE A 358 -4.97 -3.47 16.89
CA PHE A 358 -5.83 -2.30 16.92
C PHE A 358 -7.09 -2.56 16.09
N GLY A 359 -8.26 -2.44 16.72
CA GLY A 359 -9.54 -2.78 16.11
C GLY A 359 -9.78 -4.27 15.85
N ARG A 360 -11.00 -4.61 15.45
CA ARG A 360 -11.44 -5.97 15.08
C ARG A 360 -11.61 -6.11 13.56
N CYS A 361 -11.39 -7.31 13.07
CA CYS A 361 -11.90 -7.71 11.76
C CYS A 361 -13.39 -8.02 11.91
N ALA A 362 -14.23 -7.45 11.05
CA ALA A 362 -15.66 -7.73 11.07
C ALA A 362 -16.02 -8.92 10.17
N VAL A 363 -17.08 -9.63 10.53
CA VAL A 363 -17.70 -10.67 9.70
C VAL A 363 -18.98 -10.09 9.04
N PRO A 364 -19.46 -10.69 7.94
CA PRO A 364 -20.74 -10.30 7.34
C PRO A 364 -21.88 -10.28 8.36
N SER A 365 -22.81 -9.34 8.23
CA SER A 365 -23.94 -9.23 9.16
C SER A 365 -24.95 -10.34 8.88
N SER A 366 -25.24 -11.17 9.87
CA SER A 366 -26.27 -12.21 9.78
C SER A 366 -27.69 -11.65 9.86
N ALA A 367 -27.86 -10.38 10.21
CA ALA A 367 -29.15 -9.81 10.62
C ALA A 367 -30.05 -9.32 9.47
N ALA A 368 -29.81 -9.71 8.22
CA ALA A 368 -30.55 -9.17 7.07
C ALA A 368 -30.78 -10.18 5.93
N SER A 369 -31.06 -11.44 6.29
CA SER A 369 -31.72 -12.41 5.39
C SER A 369 -33.23 -12.21 5.40
#